data_AF-A0A3B8IJ60-F1
#
_entry.id   AF-A0A3B8IJ60-F1
#
_cell.length_a   1.000
_cell.length_b   1.000
_cell.length_c   1.000
_cell.angle_alpha   90.00
_cell.angle_beta   90.00
_cell.angle_gamma   90.00
#
_symmetry.space_group_name_H-M   'P 1'
#
loop_
_entity.id
_entity.type
_entity.pdbx_description
1 polymer ?
#
loop_
_entity_poly.entity_id
_entity_poly.type
_entity_poly.pdbx_seq_one_letter_code
_entity_poly.pdbx_strand_id
1 'polypeptide(L)' 'MIEYKNAGTAEHPDAGSLTLSEHFVPLGLTEEEMDQLEDFVLNGLNDPHLERYVPTVLPSGNCFPNNDPQSRADLGCN' A
#
# COMPACT_ATOMS: atom_id res chain seq x y z
N MET A 1 5.40 -8.74 11.65
CA MET A 1 5.61 -8.73 10.17
C MET A 1 6.81 -7.86 9.80
N ILE A 2 6.86 -6.66 10.36
CA ILE A 2 7.97 -5.72 10.17
C ILE A 2 9.28 -6.33 10.67
N GLU A 3 9.27 -7.08 11.78
CA GLU A 3 10.48 -7.71 12.34
C GLU A 3 11.08 -8.74 11.39
N TYR A 4 10.25 -9.57 10.76
CA TYR A 4 10.70 -10.55 9.77
C TYR A 4 11.37 -9.88 8.56
N LYS A 5 10.76 -8.79 8.06
CA LYS A 5 11.35 -8.01 6.96
C LYS A 5 12.63 -7.27 7.39
N ASN A 6 12.70 -6.77 8.62
CA ASN A 6 13.89 -6.15 9.19
C ASN A 6 15.04 -7.16 9.36
N ALA A 7 14.73 -8.40 9.73
CA ALA A 7 15.71 -9.48 9.86
C ALA A 7 16.27 -9.94 8.50
N GLY A 8 15.49 -9.80 7.41
CA GLY A 8 15.93 -10.11 6.05
C GLY A 8 16.42 -11.55 5.88
N THR A 9 15.91 -12.49 6.68
CA THR A 9 16.34 -13.89 6.69
C THR A 9 15.29 -14.75 6.03
N ALA A 10 15.68 -15.61 5.10
CA ALA A 10 14.75 -16.51 4.42
C ALA A 10 14.07 -17.45 5.44
N GLU A 11 12.74 -17.49 5.44
CA GLU A 11 11.98 -18.44 6.26
C GLU A 11 12.11 -19.88 5.75
N HIS A 12 12.08 -20.06 4.42
CA HIS A 12 12.27 -21.37 3.80
C HIS A 12 13.74 -21.58 3.40
N PRO A 13 14.37 -22.72 3.72
CA PRO A 13 15.78 -22.97 3.38
C PRO A 13 16.08 -22.92 1.88
N ASP A 14 15.13 -23.36 1.04
CA ASP A 14 15.28 -23.35 -0.42
C ASP A 14 14.96 -21.99 -1.05
N ALA A 15 14.49 -21.01 -0.27
CA ALA A 15 14.29 -19.63 -0.73
C ALA A 15 15.66 -18.93 -0.77
N GLY A 16 16.49 -19.34 -1.71
CA GLY A 16 17.78 -18.72 -1.98
C GLY A 16 17.66 -17.41 -2.76
N SER A 17 18.81 -16.82 -3.09
CA SER A 17 18.95 -15.52 -3.77
C SER A 17 18.25 -15.40 -5.13
N LEU A 18 17.88 -16.52 -5.76
CA LEU A 18 17.15 -16.51 -7.04
C LEU A 18 15.65 -16.26 -6.90
N THR A 19 15.11 -16.42 -5.70
CA THR A 19 13.66 -16.30 -5.42
C THR A 19 13.31 -15.10 -4.55
N LEU A 20 14.26 -14.66 -3.72
CA LEU A 20 14.13 -13.47 -2.90
C LEU A 20 14.72 -12.25 -3.63
N SER A 21 14.10 -11.09 -3.41
CA SER A 21 14.62 -9.83 -3.91
C SER A 21 16.02 -9.57 -3.37
N GLU A 22 16.89 -8.96 -4.16
CA GLU A 22 18.19 -8.45 -3.70
C GLU A 22 18.09 -7.44 -2.55
N HIS A 23 16.90 -6.85 -2.34
CA HIS A 23 16.60 -5.96 -1.22
C HIS A 23 16.14 -6.68 0.04
N PHE A 24 15.98 -8.01 0.01
CA PHE A 24 15.61 -8.79 1.19
C PHE A 24 16.86 -9.09 2.02
N VAL A 25 17.35 -8.04 2.68
CA VAL A 25 18.55 -8.03 3.52
C VAL A 25 18.23 -7.40 4.87
N PRO A 26 19.03 -7.64 5.92
CA PRO A 26 18.82 -7.00 7.21
C PRO A 26 18.82 -5.47 7.07
N LEU A 27 17.79 -4.81 7.59
CA LEU A 27 17.62 -3.36 7.46
C LEU A 27 18.24 -2.59 8.64
N GLY A 28 18.45 -3.26 9.77
CA GLY A 28 19.10 -2.66 10.95
C GLY A 28 18.23 -1.62 11.67
N LEU A 29 16.91 -1.73 11.52
CA LEU A 29 15.97 -0.83 12.19
C LEU A 29 16.00 -1.03 13.71
N THR A 30 15.90 0.07 14.44
CA THR A 30 15.67 0.08 15.88
C THR A 30 14.25 -0.36 16.22
N GLU A 31 14.00 -0.71 17.48
CA GLU A 31 12.65 -1.05 17.96
C GLU A 31 11.67 0.10 17.71
N GLU A 32 12.08 1.34 17.98
CA GLU A 32 11.25 2.53 17.74
C GLU A 32 10.90 2.72 16.26
N GLU A 33 11.84 2.52 15.34
CA GLU A 33 11.55 2.62 13.90
C GLU A 33 10.61 1.51 13.43
N MET A 34 10.73 0.30 13.97
CA MET A 34 9.82 -0.80 13.66
C MET A 34 8.40 -0.51 14.18
N ASP A 35 8.27 0.01 15.41
CA ASP A 35 6.98 0.40 15.99
C ASP A 35 6.31 1.51 15.17
N GLN A 36 7.09 2.50 14.71
CA GLN A 36 6.60 3.57 13.83
C GLN A 36 6.13 3.04 12.47
N LEU A 37 6.82 2.06 11.89
CA LEU A 37 6.39 1.41 10.65
C LEU A 37 5.12 0.59 10.86
N GLU A 38 5.00 -0.11 11.98
CA GLU A 38 3.79 -0.85 12.33
C GLU A 38 2.59 0.11 12.48
N ASP A 39 2.75 1.21 13.21
CA ASP A 39 1.72 2.24 13.34
C ASP A 39 1.33 2.83 11.98
N PHE A 40 2.30 3.14 11.12
CA PHE A 40 2.03 3.65 9.78
C PHE A 40 1.23 2.66 8.92
N VAL A 41 1.56 1.37 8.95
CA VAL A 41 0.84 0.35 8.16
C VAL A 41 -0.58 0.14 8.71
N LEU A 42 -0.75 0.15 10.03
CA LEU A 42 -2.05 -0.08 10.67
C LEU A 42 -2.98 1.13 10.57
N ASN A 43 -2.42 2.34 10.76
CA ASN A 43 -3.21 3.55 10.96
C ASN A 43 -2.93 4.62 9.89
N GLY A 44 -1.69 4.72 9.41
CA GLY A 44 -1.26 5.77 8.48
C GLY A 44 -1.71 5.60 7.03
N LEU A 45 -2.01 4.37 6.59
CA LEU A 45 -2.46 4.09 5.21
C LEU A 45 -3.97 4.33 5.00
N ASN A 46 -4.75 4.39 6.08
CA ASN A 46 -6.18 4.61 5.99
C ASN A 46 -6.50 6.09 6.21
N ASP A 47 -7.09 6.72 5.20
CA ASP A 47 -7.61 8.07 5.31
C ASP A 47 -9.15 8.04 5.38
N PRO A 48 -9.76 8.29 6.56
CA PRO A 48 -11.20 8.22 6.72
C PRO A 48 -11.95 9.34 5.98
N HIS A 49 -11.25 10.34 5.44
CA HIS A 49 -11.86 11.46 4.73
C HIS A 49 -11.33 11.56 3.29
N LEU A 50 -11.15 10.43 2.60
CA LEU A 50 -10.76 10.37 1.18
C LEU A 50 -11.70 11.17 0.27
N GLU A 51 -12.98 11.31 0.65
CA GLU A 51 -13.98 12.08 -0.10
C GLU A 51 -13.57 13.54 -0.35
N ARG A 52 -12.70 14.12 0.49
CA ARG A 52 -12.19 15.49 0.29
C ARG A 52 -11.42 15.67 -1.03
N TYR A 53 -10.92 14.59 -1.63
CA TYR A 53 -10.22 14.61 -2.91
C TYR A 53 -11.14 14.32 -4.10
N VAL A 54 -12.41 13.99 -3.85
CA VAL A 54 -13.37 13.70 -4.92
C VAL A 54 -13.88 15.03 -5.49
N PRO A 55 -13.68 15.30 -6.79
CA PRO A 55 -14.17 16.51 -7.41
C PRO A 55 -15.70 16.48 -7.51
N THR A 56 -16.34 17.65 -7.39
CA THR A 56 -17.80 17.77 -7.53
C THR A 56 -18.29 17.50 -8.95
N VAL A 57 -17.48 17.85 -9.96
CA VAL A 57 -17.74 17.56 -11.38
C VAL A 57 -16.43 17.29 -12.12
N LEU A 58 -16.46 16.36 -13.08
CA LEU A 58 -15.37 16.14 -14.02
C LEU A 58 -15.72 16.73 -15.39
N PRO A 59 -14.80 17.42 -16.09
CA PRO A 59 -15.05 17.94 -17.44
C PRO A 59 -15.46 16.87 -18.46
N SER A 60 -15.05 15.61 -18.26
CA SER A 60 -15.43 14.48 -19.10
C SER A 60 -16.86 13.97 -18.86
N GLY A 61 -17.48 14.33 -17.73
CA GLY A 61 -18.74 13.73 -17.27
C GLY A 61 -18.64 12.24 -16.88
N ASN A 62 -17.43 11.68 -16.77
CA ASN A 62 -17.21 10.36 -16.19
C ASN A 62 -17.01 10.47 -14.67
N CYS A 63 -16.69 9.36 -14.01
CA CYS A 63 -16.53 9.29 -12.56
C CYS A 63 -15.08 9.40 -12.12
N PHE A 64 -14.88 9.89 -10.90
CA PHE A 64 -13.60 9.79 -10.20
C PHE A 64 -13.49 8.42 -9.50
N PRO A 65 -12.28 7.85 -9.32
CA PRO A 65 -10.99 8.30 -9.85
C PRO A 65 -10.73 7.83 -11.29
N ASN A 66 -11.50 6.85 -11.74
CA ASN A 66 -11.28 6.17 -13.01
C ASN A 66 -12.13 6.81 -14.10
N ASN A 67 -11.46 7.50 -15.03
CA ASN A 67 -12.10 8.26 -16.10
C ASN A 67 -12.52 7.38 -17.30
N ASP A 68 -13.33 6.35 -17.07
CA ASP A 68 -13.78 5.41 -18.10
C ASP A 68 -15.27 5.01 -17.96
N PRO A 69 -15.92 4.54 -19.05
CA PRO A 69 -17.35 4.19 -19.02
C PRO A 69 -17.71 3.00 -18.11
N GLN A 70 -16.81 2.04 -17.91
CA GLN A 70 -17.06 0.87 -17.08
C GLN A 70 -17.15 1.30 -15.61
N SER A 71 -16.18 2.10 -15.16
CA SER A 71 -16.19 2.69 -13.82
C SER A 71 -17.44 3.53 -13.57
N ARG A 72 -17.96 4.22 -14.58
CA ARG A 72 -19.23 4.95 -14.46
C ARG A 72 -20.44 4.03 -14.21
N ALA A 73 -20.49 2.88 -14.87
CA ALA A 73 -21.53 1.89 -14.66
C ALA A 73 -21.41 1.23 -13.27
N ASP A 74 -20.19 0.89 -12.86
CA ASP A 74 -19.91 0.20 -11.60
C ASP A 74 -20.15 1.09 -10.38
N LEU A 75 -19.84 2.39 -10.48
CA LEU A 75 -19.97 3.36 -9.38
C LEU A 75 -21.33 4.08 -9.36
N GLY A 76 -22.17 3.89 -10.38
CA GLY A 76 -23.54 4.43 -10.38
C GLY A 76 -23.66 5.96 -10.41
N CYS A 77 -22.63 6.65 -10.90
CA CYS A 77 -22.57 8.11 -11.01
C CYS A 77 -23.02 8.55 -12.41
N ASN A 78 -24.28 8.99 -12.53
CA ASN A 78 -24.90 9.53 -13.74
C ASN A 78 -25.41 10.95 -13.53
#